data_AF-A0A3D2EZS4-F1
#
_entry.id   AF-A0A3D2EZS4-F1
#
_cell.length_a   1.000
_cell.length_b   1.000
_cell.length_c   1.000
_cell.angle_alpha   90.00
_cell.angle_beta   90.00
_cell.angle_gamma   90.00
#
_symmetry.space_group_name_H-M   'P 1'
#
loop_
_entity.id
_entity.type
_entity.pdbx_description
1 polymer ?
#
loop_
_entity_poly.entity_id
_entity_poly.type
_entity_poly.pdbx_seq_one_letter_code
_entity_poly.pdbx_strand_id
1 'polypeptide(L)'
;MTQYNDDDLVYVDPQKREVISLVKWDKDGNAIPLEKEEVEEKEEDGKKKRKKKYKSYYPWSTYKTMKKIYKLEGKAKEDSANQPFDEAFTKATKEVFWD
;
A
#
# COMPACT_ATOMS: atom_id res chain seq x y z
N MET A 1 6.05 19.98 1.60
CA MET A 1 5.26 18.74 1.59
C MET A 1 3.81 19.13 1.47
N THR A 2 3.10 18.66 0.45
CA THR A 2 1.65 18.81 0.37
C THR A 2 1.04 18.04 1.54
N GLN A 3 0.42 18.76 2.46
CA GLN A 3 -0.22 18.18 3.63
C GLN A 3 -1.67 17.90 3.28
N TYR A 4 -2.01 16.62 3.17
CA TYR A 4 -3.38 16.17 2.88
C TYR A 4 -4.16 16.00 4.19
N ASN A 5 -5.44 16.33 4.19
CA ASN A 5 -6.32 16.01 5.30
C ASN A 5 -6.76 14.55 5.23
N ASP A 6 -7.08 13.96 6.39
CA ASP A 6 -7.50 12.56 6.49
C ASP A 6 -8.73 12.22 5.64
N ASP A 7 -9.62 13.20 5.43
CA ASP A 7 -10.86 13.04 4.66
C ASP A 7 -10.69 13.31 3.16
N ASP A 8 -9.53 13.80 2.73
CA ASP A 8 -9.28 14.11 1.32
C ASP A 8 -9.20 12.82 0.50
N LEU A 9 -9.85 12.80 -0.67
CA LEU A 9 -9.81 11.67 -1.59
C LEU A 9 -8.58 11.80 -2.50
N VAL A 10 -7.72 10.77 -2.49
CA VAL A 10 -6.41 10.78 -3.15
C VAL A 10 -6.16 9.52 -3.99
N TYR A 11 -5.42 9.67 -5.10
CA TYR A 11 -4.78 8.56 -5.82
C TYR A 11 -3.45 8.23 -5.18
N VAL A 12 -3.16 6.94 -5.05
CA VAL A 12 -1.93 6.44 -4.43
C VAL A 12 -1.26 5.44 -5.34
N ASP A 13 0.08 5.47 -5.37
CA ASP A 13 0.87 4.40 -5.95
C ASP A 13 1.20 3.36 -4.86
N PRO A 14 0.64 2.14 -4.91
CA PRO A 14 0.94 1.09 -3.93
C PRO A 14 2.40 0.65 -3.93
N GLN A 15 3.10 0.77 -5.06
CA GLN A 15 4.48 0.31 -5.20
C GLN A 15 5.45 1.31 -4.57
N LYS A 16 5.28 2.60 -4.89
CA LYS A 16 6.10 3.67 -4.32
C LYS A 16 5.66 4.06 -2.91
N ARG A 17 4.43 3.71 -2.51
CA ARG A 17 3.78 4.11 -1.24
C ARG A 17 3.73 5.64 -1.11
N GLU A 18 3.33 6.29 -2.20
CA GLU A 18 3.27 7.75 -2.29
C GLU A 18 1.90 8.20 -2.80
N VAL A 19 1.45 9.35 -2.31
CA VAL A 19 0.26 10.02 -2.84
C VAL A 19 0.64 10.71 -4.14
N ILE A 20 -0.10 10.41 -5.20
CA ILE A 20 0.12 10.99 -6.52
C ILE A 20 -0.56 12.35 -6.60
N SER A 21 -1.88 12.39 -6.35
CA SER A 21 -2.69 13.59 -6.45
C SER A 21 -4.06 13.41 -5.80
N LEU A 22 -4.81 14.51 -5.63
CA LEU A 22 -6.22 14.49 -5.25
C LEU A 22 -7.10 13.91 -6.36
N VAL A 23 -8.21 13.29 -5.96
CA VAL A 23 -9.21 12.74 -6.87
C VAL A 23 -9.83 13.85 -7.70
N LYS A 24 -9.84 13.65 -9.02
CA LYS A 24 -10.53 14.52 -9.97
C LYS A 24 -11.93 14.00 -10.20
N TRP A 25 -12.90 14.89 -10.10
CA TRP A 25 -14.31 14.60 -10.29
C TRP A 25 -14.77 15.06 -11.67
N ASP A 26 -15.58 14.25 -12.31
CA ASP A 26 -16.31 14.65 -13.50
C ASP A 26 -17.55 15.49 -13.11
N LYS A 27 -18.18 16.13 -14.10
CA LYS A 27 -19.40 16.93 -13.94
C LYS A 27 -20.56 16.15 -13.33
N ASP A 28 -20.57 14.83 -13.55
CA ASP A 28 -21.56 13.90 -13.02
C ASP A 28 -21.26 13.44 -11.58
N GLY A 29 -20.17 13.93 -10.96
CA GLY A 29 -19.79 13.56 -9.60
C GLY A 29 -19.13 12.18 -9.49
N ASN A 30 -18.63 11.64 -10.61
CA ASN A 30 -17.86 10.40 -10.64
C ASN A 30 -16.36 10.69 -10.58
N ALA A 31 -15.59 9.85 -9.89
CA ALA A 31 -14.14 9.95 -9.86
C ALA A 31 -13.55 9.52 -11.22
N ILE A 32 -12.68 10.36 -11.79
CA ILE A 32 -12.01 10.08 -13.07
C ILE A 32 -10.87 9.09 -12.83
N PRO A 33 -10.89 7.85 -13.34
CA PRO A 33 -9.82 6.89 -13.08
C PRO A 33 -8.48 7.38 -13.60
N LEU A 34 -7.42 7.32 -12.77
CA LEU A 34 -6.07 7.69 -13.18
C LEU A 34 -5.34 6.42 -13.67
N GLU A 35 -5.05 6.38 -14.98
CA GLU A 35 -4.31 5.25 -15.58
C GLU A 35 -2.88 5.19 -15.00
N LYS A 36 -2.48 3.97 -14.63
CA LYS A 36 -1.14 3.68 -14.13
C LYS A 36 -0.20 3.55 -15.32
N GLU A 37 0.95 4.22 -15.26
CA GLU A 37 2.00 4.03 -16.25
C GLU A 37 2.47 2.58 -16.17
N GLU A 38 2.37 1.86 -17.29
CA GLU A 38 2.95 0.52 -17.40
C GLU A 38 4.48 0.68 -17.35
N VAL A 39 5.06 0.47 -16.18
CA VAL A 39 6.50 0.27 -16.08
C VAL A 39 6.78 -1.03 -16.82
N GLU A 40 7.41 -0.93 -17.99
CA GLU A 40 7.89 -2.09 -18.73
C GLU A 40 8.89 -2.84 -17.84
N GLU A 41 8.44 -3.90 -17.18
CA GLU A 41 9.33 -4.89 -16.60
C GLU A 41 10.21 -5.40 -17.75
N LYS A 42 11.51 -5.11 -17.67
CA LYS A 42 12.51 -5.68 -18.58
C LYS A 42 12.45 -7.21 -18.41
N GLU A 43 11.75 -7.89 -19.32
CA GLU A 43 11.74 -9.33 -19.37
C GLU A 43 13.15 -9.82 -19.74
N GLU A 44 13.92 -10.26 -18.74
CA GLU A 44 15.04 -11.17 -19.00
C GLU A 44 14.46 -12.54 -19.37
N ASP A 45 14.67 -12.85 -20.65
CA ASP A 45 14.75 -14.14 -21.33
C ASP A 45 13.70 -15.24 -21.05
N GLY A 46 13.07 -15.66 -22.15
CA GLY A 46 12.58 -17.04 -22.27
C GLY A 46 11.07 -17.23 -22.09
N LYS A 47 10.32 -17.05 -23.19
CA LYS A 47 9.02 -17.67 -23.47
C LYS A 47 7.93 -17.49 -22.40
N LYS A 48 7.24 -16.34 -22.39
CA LYS A 48 5.90 -16.24 -21.79
C LYS A 48 4.85 -15.85 -22.83
N LYS A 49 3.76 -16.62 -22.84
CA LYS A 49 2.57 -16.37 -23.67
C LYS A 49 2.08 -14.95 -23.38
N ARG A 50 1.94 -14.12 -24.43
CA ARG A 50 1.41 -12.74 -24.35
C ARG A 50 0.02 -12.77 -23.71
N LYS A 51 -0.06 -12.56 -22.39
CA LYS A 51 -1.33 -12.31 -21.71
C LYS A 51 -1.80 -10.92 -22.14
N LYS A 52 -3.10 -10.79 -22.42
CA LYS A 52 -3.72 -9.51 -22.74
C LYS A 52 -3.52 -8.59 -21.53
N LYS A 53 -2.70 -7.55 -21.67
CA LYS A 53 -2.47 -6.58 -20.61
C LYS A 53 -3.76 -5.80 -20.37
N TYR A 54 -4.28 -5.85 -19.15
CA TYR A 54 -5.40 -5.02 -18.75
C TYR A 54 -4.86 -3.67 -18.31
N LYS A 55 -5.54 -2.60 -18.74
CA LYS A 55 -5.28 -1.25 -18.23
C LYS A 55 -5.37 -1.28 -16.70
N SER A 56 -4.29 -0.87 -16.06
CA SER A 56 -4.22 -0.74 -14.61
C SER A 56 -4.48 0.70 -14.22
N TYR A 57 -5.23 0.90 -13.14
CA TYR A 57 -5.55 2.23 -12.61
C TYR A 57 -5.01 2.35 -11.20
N TYR A 58 -4.65 3.57 -10.79
CA TYR A 58 -4.28 3.81 -9.40
C TYR A 58 -5.49 3.66 -8.49
N PRO A 59 -5.36 2.96 -7.35
CA PRO A 59 -6.39 2.94 -6.35
C PRO A 59 -6.59 4.33 -5.76
N TRP A 60 -7.83 4.66 -5.39
CA TRP A 60 -8.18 5.91 -4.76
C TRP A 60 -9.15 5.69 -3.60
N SER A 61 -8.99 6.50 -2.55
CA SER A 61 -9.83 6.51 -1.36
C SER A 61 -9.44 7.70 -0.49
N THR A 62 -10.00 7.78 0.72
CA THR A 62 -9.63 8.81 1.68
C THR A 62 -8.18 8.64 2.11
N TYR A 63 -7.50 9.75 2.36
CA TYR A 63 -6.11 9.77 2.77
C TYR A 63 -5.90 8.93 4.03
N LYS A 64 -6.82 9.00 4.99
CA LYS A 64 -6.82 8.16 6.20
C LYS A 64 -6.77 6.66 5.90
N THR A 65 -7.59 6.20 4.95
CA THR A 65 -7.65 4.80 4.54
C THR A 65 -6.36 4.39 3.84
N MET A 66 -5.90 5.22 2.92
CA MET A 66 -4.70 4.98 2.13
C MET A 66 -3.43 4.97 3.00
N LYS A 67 -3.34 5.91 3.94
CA LYS A 67 -2.29 5.97 4.97
C LYS A 67 -2.23 4.71 5.81
N LYS A 68 -3.38 4.12 6.16
CA LYS A 68 -3.47 2.86 6.90
C LYS A 68 -3.08 1.64 6.06
N ILE A 69 -3.60 1.52 4.84
CA ILE A 69 -3.38 0.35 3.97
C ILE A 69 -1.93 0.31 3.46
N TYR A 70 -1.45 1.43 2.92
CA TYR A 70 -0.16 1.51 2.25
C TYR A 70 0.96 2.07 3.13
N LYS A 71 0.67 2.40 4.40
CA LYS A 71 1.65 2.88 5.39
C LYS A 71 2.45 4.10 4.90
N LEU A 72 1.76 5.05 4.27
CA LEU A 72 2.35 6.22 3.57
C LEU A 72 3.24 7.10 4.47
N GLU A 73 2.92 7.22 5.77
CA GLU A 73 3.69 8.04 6.71
C GLU A 73 4.68 7.23 7.56
N GLY A 74 5.19 6.11 7.04
CA GLY A 74 6.36 5.45 7.66
C GLY A 74 6.09 4.64 8.93
N LYS A 75 4.82 4.40 9.32
CA LYS A 75 4.52 3.34 10.31
C LYS A 75 4.51 1.97 9.63
N ALA A 76 5.67 1.57 9.11
CA ALA A 76 6.01 0.16 9.09
C ALA A 76 6.01 -0.27 10.55
N LYS A 77 4.87 -0.77 11.05
CA LYS A 77 4.86 -1.53 12.30
C LYS A 77 5.93 -2.60 12.11
N GLU A 78 7.02 -2.49 12.86
CA GLU A 78 8.13 -3.42 12.79
C GLU A 78 7.53 -4.82 12.89
N ASP A 79 7.96 -5.74 12.03
CA ASP A 79 7.62 -7.17 12.10
C ASP A 79 8.10 -7.83 13.42
N SER A 80 8.54 -7.02 14.39
CA SER A 80 8.77 -7.31 15.81
C SER A 80 7.67 -8.11 16.52
N ALA A 81 6.45 -8.21 15.96
CA ALA A 81 5.40 -9.07 16.50
C ALA A 81 5.61 -10.56 16.20
N ASN A 82 6.51 -10.91 15.28
CA ASN A 82 6.85 -12.29 14.95
C ASN A 82 8.20 -12.66 15.57
N GLN A 83 8.28 -12.71 16.92
CA GLN A 83 9.44 -13.36 17.55
C GLN A 83 9.48 -14.84 17.13
N PRO A 84 10.67 -15.41 16.86
CA PRO A 84 10.78 -16.84 16.60
C PRO A 84 10.29 -17.63 17.81
N PHE A 85 9.70 -18.81 17.55
CA PHE A 85 9.05 -19.63 18.58
C PHE A 85 9.94 -19.88 19.81
N ASP A 86 11.24 -20.12 19.62
CA ASP A 86 12.18 -20.38 20.71
C ASP A 86 12.34 -19.17 21.65
N GLU A 87 12.32 -17.94 21.12
CA GLU A 87 12.37 -16.73 21.94
C GLU A 87 11.08 -16.53 22.73
N ALA A 88 9.93 -16.79 22.11
CA ALA A 88 8.64 -16.72 22.79
C ALA A 88 8.51 -17.79 23.89
N PHE A 89 8.98 -19.01 23.62
CA PHE A 89 8.94 -20.13 24.55
C PHE A 89 9.87 -19.92 25.75
N THR A 90 11.09 -19.43 25.51
CA THR A 90 12.03 -19.12 26.59
C THR A 90 11.55 -17.96 27.46
N LYS A 91 10.90 -16.95 26.89
CA LYS A 91 10.28 -15.86 27.65
C LYS A 91 9.09 -16.36 28.48
N ALA A 92 8.19 -17.14 27.91
CA ALA A 92 7.04 -17.73 28.62
C ALA A 92 7.46 -18.68 29.76
N THR A 93 8.61 -19.34 29.63
CA THR A 93 9.16 -20.20 30.69
C THR A 93 9.83 -19.40 31.81
N LYS A 94 10.37 -18.20 31.50
CA LYS A 94 11.03 -17.32 32.48
C LYS A 94 10.04 -16.44 33.25
N GLU A 95 9.00 -15.95 32.58
CA GLU A 95 7.92 -15.16 33.19
C GLU A 95 6.86 -16.13 33.70
N VAL A 96 7.14 -16.78 34.84
CA VAL A 96 6.34 -17.91 35.37
C VAL A 96 4.93 -17.49 35.85
N PHE A 97 4.64 -16.19 36.01
CA PHE A 97 3.34 -15.72 36.49
C PHE A 97 2.96 -14.38 35.87
N TRP A 98 1.70 -14.29 35.46
CA TRP A 98 1.01 -13.03 35.16
C TRP A 98 0.48 -12.49 36.50
N ASP A 99 0.77 -11.23 36.84
CA ASP A 99 0.07 -10.46 37.88
C ASP A 99 -1.08 -9.67 37.22
#